data_AF-A0A8T4N0M9-F1
#
_entry.id   AF-A0A8T4N0M9-F1
#
_cell.length_a   1.000
_cell.length_b   1.000
_cell.length_c   1.000
_cell.angle_alpha   90.00
_cell.angle_beta   90.00
_cell.angle_gamma   90.00
#
_symmetry.space_group_name_H-M   'P 1'
#
loop_
_entity.id
_entity.type
_entity.pdbx_description
1 polymer ?
#
loop_
_entity_poly.entity_id
_entity_poly.type
_entity_poly.pdbx_seq_one_letter_code
_entity_poly.pdbx_strand_id
1 'polypeptide(L)'
;MESQKCPKCGGSHIVKRGKRYNKSGKKQLYLCVKCNLTFIEHDGFERMRKNKKDIVRAIHLHNDGLSLFQVKNHLWQHDCVKVSREAVRLWIKKYSVFLKSDKRGSKANNKR
;
A
#
# COMPACT_ATOMS: atom_id res chain seq x y z
N MET A 1 -9.81 -5.89 17.26
CA MET A 1 -10.79 -5.11 16.47
C MET A 1 -10.34 -3.66 16.52
N GLU A 2 -9.74 -3.14 15.45
CA GLU A 2 -9.27 -1.75 15.44
C GLU A 2 -10.45 -0.78 15.33
N SER A 3 -10.65 -0.03 16.41
CA SER A 3 -11.61 1.06 16.48
C SER A 3 -11.23 2.13 15.47
N GLN A 4 -11.94 2.17 14.34
CA GLN A 4 -11.80 3.25 13.37
C GLN A 4 -12.07 4.57 14.09
N LYS A 5 -11.22 5.58 13.87
CA LYS A 5 -11.40 6.94 14.39
C LYS A 5 -11.59 7.89 13.22
N CYS A 6 -12.35 8.95 13.43
CA CYS A 6 -12.50 9.95 12.39
C CYS A 6 -11.16 10.67 12.14
N PRO A 7 -10.67 10.76 10.90
CA PRO A 7 -9.40 11.43 10.61
C PRO A 7 -9.42 12.94 10.86
N LYS A 8 -10.60 13.56 10.91
CA LYS A 8 -10.73 15.01 11.12
C LYS A 8 -10.94 15.39 12.59
N CYS A 9 -11.81 14.68 13.31
CA CYS A 9 -12.16 15.05 14.69
C CYS A 9 -11.73 14.04 15.75
N GLY A 10 -11.11 12.91 15.36
CA GLY A 10 -10.69 11.85 16.30
C GLY A 10 -11.82 11.07 16.98
N GLY A 11 -13.08 11.44 16.73
CA GLY A 11 -14.24 10.82 17.36
C GLY A 11 -14.43 9.36 16.96
N SER A 12 -14.98 8.57 17.89
CA SER A 12 -15.33 7.16 17.74
C SER A 12 -16.74 6.91 17.19
N HIS A 13 -17.59 7.95 17.12
CA HIS A 13 -18.97 7.83 16.62
C HIS A 13 -18.99 7.78 15.10
N ILE A 14 -18.81 6.56 14.57
CA ILE A 14 -18.72 6.28 13.15
C ILE A 14 -19.77 5.26 12.75
N VAL A 15 -20.50 5.56 11.68
CA VAL A 15 -21.53 4.70 11.11
C VAL A 15 -21.13 4.24 9.71
N LYS A 16 -21.55 3.03 9.33
CA LYS A 16 -21.36 2.51 7.97
C LYS A 16 -22.40 3.13 7.03
N ARG A 17 -21.95 3.90 6.04
CA ARG A 17 -22.85 4.61 5.09
C ARG A 17 -23.08 3.83 3.79
N GLY A 18 -22.12 3.02 3.36
CA GLY A 18 -22.20 2.28 2.08
C GLY A 18 -20.86 1.73 1.63
N LYS A 19 -20.72 1.43 0.33
CA LYS A 19 -19.48 0.93 -0.27
C LYS A 19 -19.10 1.72 -1.51
N ARG A 20 -17.81 2.00 -1.67
CA ARG A 20 -17.23 2.55 -2.90
C ARG A 20 -16.77 1.40 -3.78
N TYR A 21 -17.13 1.46 -5.06
CA TYR A 21 -16.72 0.48 -6.07
C TYR A 21 -15.68 1.12 -7.00
N ASN A 22 -14.49 0.53 -7.07
CA ASN A 22 -13.43 0.88 -8.01
C ASN A 22 -12.91 -0.40 -8.69
N LYS A 23 -12.12 -0.24 -9.77
CA LYS A 23 -11.40 -1.36 -10.41
C LYS A 23 -10.49 -2.13 -9.43
N SER A 24 -9.99 -1.46 -8.40
CA SER A 24 -9.15 -2.06 -7.35
C SER A 24 -9.94 -2.83 -6.27
N GLY A 25 -11.27 -2.80 -6.34
CA GLY A 25 -12.18 -3.51 -5.43
C GLY A 25 -13.20 -2.61 -4.73
N LYS A 26 -13.98 -3.26 -3.87
CA LYS A 26 -14.99 -2.63 -3.01
C LYS A 26 -14.33 -2.17 -1.70
N LYS A 27 -14.52 -0.91 -1.32
CA LYS A 27 -14.09 -0.37 -0.02
C LYS A 27 -15.29 0.12 0.78
N GLN A 28 -15.30 -0.12 2.09
CA GLN A 28 -16.36 0.34 2.97
C GLN A 28 -16.25 1.85 3.18
N LEU A 29 -17.38 2.56 3.04
CA LEU A 29 -17.50 3.98 3.38
C LEU A 29 -18.06 4.12 4.80
N TYR A 30 -17.42 5.00 5.54
CA TYR A 30 -17.75 5.37 6.90
C TYR A 30 -18.16 6.85 6.95
N LEU A 31 -19.10 7.18 7.82
CA LEU A 31 -19.53 8.54 8.11
C LEU A 31 -19.28 8.80 9.59
N CYS A 32 -18.57 9.88 9.91
CA CYS A 32 -18.50 10.36 11.28
C CYS A 32 -19.74 11.22 11.58
N VAL A 33 -20.51 10.84 12.60
CA VAL A 33 -21.74 11.58 12.98
C VAL A 33 -21.40 12.94 13.61
N LYS A 34 -20.24 13.06 14.28
CA LYS A 34 -19.83 14.31 14.95
C LYS A 34 -19.46 15.43 13.97
N CYS A 35 -18.74 15.12 12.90
CA CYS A 35 -18.23 16.13 11.95
C CYS A 35 -18.78 15.98 10.53
N ASN A 36 -19.72 15.05 10.32
CA ASN A 36 -20.35 14.70 9.04
C ASN A 36 -19.36 14.37 7.90
N LEU A 37 -18.12 14.02 8.25
CA LEU A 37 -17.12 13.63 7.26
C LEU A 37 -17.32 12.17 6.84
N THR A 38 -17.37 11.95 5.53
CA THR A 38 -17.26 10.61 4.95
C THR A 38 -15.82 10.26 4.62
N PHE A 39 -15.37 9.11 5.09
CA PHE A 39 -14.03 8.60 4.83
C PHE A 39 -14.05 7.09 4.59
N ILE A 40 -12.92 6.57 4.14
CA ILE A 40 -12.69 5.15 3.91
C ILE A 40 -11.67 4.70 4.95
N GLU A 41 -11.73 3.43 5.35
CA GLU A 41 -10.73 2.82 6.22
C GLU A 41 -9.30 3.08 5.70
N HIS A 42 -8.45 3.54 6.62
CA HIS A 42 -7.06 3.87 6.35
C HIS A 42 -6.24 2.56 6.28
N ASP A 43 -6.12 2.00 5.08
CA ASP A 43 -5.35 0.77 4.82
C ASP A 43 -3.87 1.03 4.50
N GLY A 44 -3.41 2.29 4.57
CA GLY A 44 -2.07 2.71 4.19
C GLY A 44 -1.82 2.76 2.67
N PHE A 45 -2.73 2.22 1.85
CA PHE A 45 -2.67 2.22 0.39
C PHE A 45 -3.59 3.27 -0.23
N GLU A 46 -3.68 4.42 0.42
CA GLU A 46 -4.54 5.51 -0.02
C GLU A 46 -4.09 6.10 -1.36
N ARG A 47 -5.09 6.51 -2.14
CA ARG A 47 -4.95 7.18 -3.46
C ARG A 47 -4.16 6.35 -4.47
N MET A 48 -4.12 5.04 -4.29
CA MET A 48 -3.39 4.14 -5.16
C MET A 48 -4.31 3.50 -6.21
N ARG A 49 -3.84 3.46 -7.47
CA ARG A 49 -4.61 2.86 -8.58
C ARG A 49 -4.49 1.33 -8.62
N LYS A 50 -3.33 0.80 -8.24
CA LYS A 50 -3.04 -0.64 -8.23
C LYS A 50 -3.45 -1.27 -6.90
N ASN A 51 -3.65 -2.58 -6.91
CA ASN A 51 -4.08 -3.30 -5.72
C ASN A 51 -2.96 -3.33 -4.69
N LYS A 52 -3.35 -3.33 -3.41
CA LYS A 52 -2.38 -3.42 -2.29
C LYS A 52 -1.43 -4.61 -2.43
N LYS A 53 -1.94 -5.75 -2.92
CA LYS A 53 -1.18 -6.99 -3.12
C LYS A 53 0.00 -6.79 -4.07
N ASP A 54 -0.25 -6.23 -5.24
CA ASP A 54 0.75 -6.01 -6.28
C ASP A 54 1.87 -5.07 -5.80
N ILE A 55 1.49 -4.04 -5.04
CA ILE A 55 2.43 -3.04 -4.52
C ILE A 55 3.31 -3.64 -3.43
N VAL A 56 2.72 -4.37 -2.48
CA VAL A 56 3.46 -5.07 -1.43
C VAL A 56 4.42 -6.07 -2.05
N ARG A 57 3.96 -6.84 -3.06
CA ARG A 57 4.81 -7.78 -3.77
C ARG A 57 5.99 -7.07 -4.45
N ALA A 58 5.73 -5.95 -5.12
CA ALA A 58 6.78 -5.16 -5.76
C ALA A 58 7.87 -4.71 -4.79
N ILE A 59 7.46 -4.26 -3.60
CA ILE A 59 8.36 -3.82 -2.53
C ILE A 59 9.14 -5.02 -1.98
N HIS A 60 8.48 -6.15 -1.73
CA HIS A 60 9.12 -7.38 -1.24
C HIS A 60 10.21 -7.85 -2.20
N LEU A 61 9.89 -8.00 -3.49
CA LEU A 61 10.84 -8.42 -4.51
C LEU A 61 12.04 -7.46 -4.59
N HIS A 62 11.81 -6.16 -4.44
CA HIS A 62 12.91 -5.21 -4.42
C HIS A 62 13.80 -5.38 -3.17
N ASN A 63 13.19 -5.63 -2.00
CA ASN A 63 13.93 -5.90 -0.78
C ASN A 63 14.72 -7.22 -0.86
N ASP A 64 14.23 -8.21 -1.60
CA ASP A 64 14.95 -9.46 -1.92
C ASP A 64 16.15 -9.24 -2.85
N GLY A 65 16.37 -7.99 -3.32
CA GLY A 65 17.51 -7.61 -4.14
C GLY A 65 17.21 -7.55 -5.64
N LEU A 66 15.96 -7.74 -6.07
CA LEU A 66 15.61 -7.63 -7.49
C LEU A 66 15.68 -6.17 -7.95
N SER A 67 16.25 -5.99 -9.14
CA SER A 67 16.24 -4.70 -9.81
C SER A 67 14.83 -4.27 -10.19
N LEU A 68 14.59 -2.95 -10.33
CA LEU A 68 13.29 -2.40 -10.73
C LEU A 68 12.76 -3.00 -12.04
N PHE A 69 13.65 -3.39 -12.95
CA PHE A 69 13.27 -4.06 -14.20
C PHE A 69 12.77 -5.48 -13.94
N GLN A 70 13.49 -6.27 -13.14
CA GLN A 70 13.08 -7.63 -12.77
C GLN A 70 11.76 -7.62 -11.99
N VAL A 71 11.57 -6.68 -11.06
CA VAL A 71 10.30 -6.51 -10.32
C VAL A 71 9.14 -6.22 -11.28
N LYS A 72 9.32 -5.28 -12.21
CA LYS A 72 8.32 -4.99 -13.25
C LYS A 72 8.00 -6.26 -14.06
N ASN A 73 9.02 -7.00 -14.48
CA ASN A 73 8.85 -8.20 -15.29
C ASN A 73 8.09 -9.29 -14.53
N HIS A 74 8.43 -9.50 -13.26
CA HIS A 74 7.71 -10.43 -12.38
C HIS A 74 6.23 -10.06 -12.25
N LEU A 75 5.91 -8.79 -12.00
CA LEU A 75 4.51 -8.33 -11.88
C LEU A 75 3.72 -8.53 -13.19
N TRP A 76 4.39 -8.39 -14.33
CA TRP A 76 3.78 -8.68 -15.61
C TRP A 76 3.52 -10.18 -15.79
N GLN A 77 4.53 -11.02 -15.51
CA GLN A 77 4.46 -12.46 -15.77
C GLN A 77 3.52 -13.20 -14.81
N HIS A 78 3.54 -12.85 -13.52
CA HIS A 78 2.78 -13.59 -12.49
C HIS A 78 1.42 -12.97 -12.16
N ASP A 79 1.32 -11.62 -12.16
CA ASP A 79 0.10 -10.93 -11.76
C ASP A 79 -0.63 -10.29 -12.96
N CYS A 80 -0.09 -10.41 -14.19
CA CYS A 80 -0.58 -9.75 -15.41
C CYS A 80 -0.70 -8.21 -15.26
N VAL A 81 0.07 -7.62 -14.34
CA VAL A 81 0.00 -6.20 -14.01
C VAL A 81 1.04 -5.42 -14.82
N LYS A 82 0.56 -4.70 -15.83
CA LYS A 82 1.39 -3.75 -16.57
C LYS A 82 1.66 -2.51 -15.72
N VAL A 83 2.92 -2.29 -15.36
CA VAL A 83 3.44 -1.13 -14.62
C VAL A 83 4.72 -0.61 -15.26
N SER A 84 4.98 0.69 -15.10
CA SER A 84 6.27 1.29 -15.46
C SER A 84 7.30 1.03 -14.36
N ARG A 85 8.59 1.03 -14.73
CA ARG A 85 9.70 0.97 -13.75
C ARG A 85 9.61 2.12 -12.74
N GLU A 86 9.19 3.29 -13.22
CA GLU A 86 9.01 4.48 -12.41
C GLU A 86 7.91 4.32 -11.36
N ALA A 87 6.79 3.65 -11.69
CA ALA A 87 5.75 3.35 -10.72
C ALA A 87 6.30 2.51 -9.56
N VAL A 88 7.08 1.46 -9.87
CA VAL A 88 7.74 0.61 -8.86
C VAL A 88 8.67 1.44 -7.99
N ARG A 89 9.51 2.31 -8.58
CA ARG A 89 10.41 3.22 -7.85
C ARG A 89 9.66 4.16 -6.91
N LEU A 90 8.54 4.73 -7.35
CA LEU A 90 7.71 5.62 -6.53
C LEU A 90 7.05 4.87 -5.36
N TRP A 91 6.65 3.61 -5.58
CA TRP A 91 6.11 2.77 -4.51
C TRP A 91 7.16 2.49 -3.46
N ILE A 92 8.35 2.06 -3.88
CA ILE A 92 9.49 1.85 -2.99
C ILE A 92 9.79 3.15 -2.25
N LYS A 93 9.92 4.30 -2.92
CA LYS A 93 10.17 5.59 -2.25
C LYS A 93 9.09 5.94 -1.21
N LYS A 94 7.81 5.73 -1.54
CA LYS A 94 6.68 6.02 -0.65
C LYS A 94 6.67 5.13 0.60
N TYR A 95 6.96 3.84 0.45
CA TYR A 95 6.82 2.84 1.52
C TYR A 95 8.14 2.42 2.17
N SER A 96 9.30 2.79 1.60
CA SER A 96 10.63 2.55 2.18
C SER A 96 10.93 3.41 3.41
N VAL A 97 10.19 4.51 3.62
CA VAL A 97 10.31 5.32 4.84
C VAL A 97 10.00 4.48 6.09
N PHE A 98 9.19 3.43 5.97
CA PHE A 98 8.93 2.48 7.06
C PHE A 98 10.07 1.49 7.32
N LEU A 99 11.04 1.34 6.41
CA LEU A 99 12.10 0.32 6.49
C LEU A 99 13.44 0.85 7.02
N LYS A 100 13.60 2.18 7.17
CA LYS A 100 14.85 2.75 7.72
C LYS A 100 15.06 2.46 9.21
N SER A 101 14.08 1.91 9.91
CA SER A 101 14.22 1.49 11.31
C SER A 101 14.86 0.11 11.50
N ASP A 102 14.92 -0.74 10.47
CA ASP A 102 15.51 -2.09 10.58
C ASP A 102 16.69 -2.26 9.60
N LYS A 103 17.76 -1.49 9.82
CA LYS A 103 19.10 -1.91 9.36
C LYS A 103 19.69 -2.92 10.35
N ARG A 104 19.15 -4.14 10.39
CA ARG A 104 19.84 -5.29 10.97
C ARG A 104 20.25 -6.24 9.85
N GLY A 105 21.49 -6.06 9.42
CA GLY A 105 22.40 -7.09 8.91
C GLY A 105 21.92 -7.97 7.76
N SER A 106 22.42 -7.69 6.56
CA SER A 106 22.89 -8.73 5.63
C SER A 106 23.93 -8.13 4.69
N LYS A 107 25.19 -8.12 5.14
CA LYS A 107 26.33 -8.14 4.22
C LYS A 107 26.39 -9.57 3.67
N ALA A 108 25.72 -9.82 2.54
CA ALA A 108 26.03 -11.01 1.76
C ALA A 108 27.41 -10.78 1.14
N ASN A 109 28.39 -11.39 1.79
CA ASN A 109 29.79 -11.37 1.43
C ASN A 109 29.96 -12.28 0.20
N ASN A 110 29.94 -11.72 -1.01
CA ASN A 110 30.36 -12.49 -2.19
C ASN A 110 31.88 -12.32 -2.36
N LYS A 111 32.64 -13.26 -1.81
CA LYS A 111 34.07 -13.43 -2.06
C LYS A 111 34.27 -14.74 -2.82
N ARG A 112 34.91 -14.58 -4.00
CA ARG A 112 35.51 -15.55 -4.91
C ARG A 112 34.57 -16.26 -5.86
#